data_AF-G8S3Z0-F1
#
_entry.id   AF-G8S3Z0-F1
#
_cell.length_a   1.000
_cell.length_b   1.000
_cell.length_c   1.000
_cell.angle_alpha   90.00
_cell.angle_beta   90.00
_cell.angle_gamma   90.00
#
_symmetry.space_group_name_H-M   'P 1'
#
loop_
_entity.id
_entity.type
_entity.pdbx_description
1 polymer ?
#
loop_
_entity_poly.entity_id
_entity_poly.type
_entity_poly.pdbx_seq_one_letter_code
_entity_poly.pdbx_strand_id
1 'polypeptide(L)'
;MIVTAAALPVTGAGYTGTTSTPVNTFTAGTVVVSASAPAGRVFAITNAIPGTVGTTCVITAYTGTAPATVKMYFTSVAGTLGAYLVAQVQSGTGAQTDCSDFGSSATLYNGSAPATGGPTLGPYLAAHTGWSSGDGAWAVSGPATRAWRFDLLLPNTAGDAAAGLGLTFTATWEAQT
;
A
#
# COMPACT_ATOMS: atom_id res chain seq x y z
N MET A 1 4.83 34.36 -89.65
CA MET A 1 3.77 33.78 -88.79
C MET A 1 4.03 32.28 -88.75
N ILE A 2 4.35 31.61 -87.66
CA ILE A 2 4.05 31.77 -86.23
C ILE A 2 5.28 31.27 -85.42
N VAL A 3 5.57 31.92 -84.30
CA VAL A 3 6.56 31.51 -83.28
C VAL A 3 5.92 30.47 -82.36
N THR A 4 6.64 29.44 -81.91
CA THR A 4 6.22 28.65 -80.75
C THR A 4 7.42 28.16 -79.94
N ALA A 5 7.27 28.25 -78.63
CA ALA A 5 8.31 28.31 -77.60
C ALA A 5 8.71 26.94 -77.02
N ALA A 6 9.81 26.99 -76.26
CA ALA A 6 10.54 25.91 -75.61
C ALA A 6 9.81 25.17 -74.47
N ALA A 7 10.27 23.95 -74.16
CA ALA A 7 10.34 23.42 -72.79
C ALA A 7 11.38 22.27 -72.72
N LEU A 8 12.37 22.40 -71.83
CA LEU A 8 13.27 21.31 -71.42
C LEU A 8 12.52 20.42 -70.41
N PRO A 9 12.48 19.09 -70.55
CA PRO A 9 12.08 18.24 -69.45
C PRO A 9 13.22 18.21 -68.42
N VAL A 10 13.04 18.96 -67.33
CA VAL A 10 13.80 18.79 -66.09
C VAL A 10 13.42 17.42 -65.54
N THR A 11 14.35 16.47 -65.53
CA THR A 11 14.16 15.23 -64.77
C THR A 11 14.12 15.61 -63.30
N GLY A 12 12.91 15.72 -62.74
CA GLY A 12 12.72 15.79 -61.30
C GLY A 12 13.25 14.51 -60.70
N ALA A 13 14.48 14.55 -60.16
CA ALA A 13 14.93 13.54 -59.23
C ALA A 13 14.01 13.64 -58.01
N GLY A 14 13.02 12.74 -57.94
CA GLY A 14 12.22 12.56 -56.75
C GLY A 14 13.16 12.14 -55.63
N TYR A 15 13.44 13.05 -54.69
CA TYR A 15 14.07 12.70 -53.44
C TYR A 15 13.09 11.87 -52.63
N THR A 16 13.13 10.55 -52.79
CA THR A 16 12.45 9.63 -51.87
C THR A 16 13.47 9.12 -50.86
N GLY A 17 13.64 9.89 -49.78
CA GLY A 17 14.22 9.38 -48.56
C GLY A 17 13.14 8.64 -47.79
N THR A 18 13.30 7.33 -47.58
CA THR A 18 12.55 6.64 -46.53
C THR A 18 13.39 6.72 -45.26
N THR A 19 12.86 7.34 -44.22
CA THR A 19 13.41 7.22 -42.87
C THR A 19 12.64 6.08 -42.20
N SER A 20 13.35 5.05 -41.76
CA SER A 20 12.80 4.13 -40.75
C SER A 20 13.07 4.75 -39.40
N THR A 21 12.08 4.74 -38.50
CA THR A 21 12.42 4.87 -37.08
C THR A 21 13.21 3.63 -36.69
N PRO A 22 14.19 3.73 -35.78
CA PRO A 22 14.75 2.54 -35.15
C PRO A 22 13.63 1.63 -34.65
N VAL A 23 13.90 0.33 -34.54
CA VAL A 23 12.99 -0.68 -33.95
C VAL A 23 12.20 -0.07 -32.80
N ASN A 24 10.87 0.07 -32.94
CA ASN A 24 10.03 0.52 -31.83
C ASN A 24 10.02 -0.59 -30.79
N THR A 25 10.80 -0.44 -29.72
CA THR A 25 10.78 -1.37 -28.58
C THR A 25 9.74 -0.90 -27.57
N PHE A 26 8.72 -1.71 -27.33
CA PHE A 26 7.77 -1.51 -26.24
C PHE A 26 8.11 -2.49 -25.11
N THR A 27 8.43 -1.97 -23.93
CA THR A 27 8.58 -2.79 -22.71
C THR A 27 7.38 -2.54 -21.81
N ALA A 28 6.69 -3.60 -21.39
CA ALA A 28 5.59 -3.49 -20.44
C ALA A 28 6.13 -3.10 -19.05
N GLY A 29 5.40 -2.24 -18.34
CA GLY A 29 5.71 -1.93 -16.96
C GLY A 29 5.41 -3.12 -16.03
N THR A 30 6.14 -3.22 -14.93
CA THR A 30 5.91 -4.24 -13.89
C THR A 30 5.11 -3.64 -12.73
N VAL A 31 4.37 -4.49 -12.01
CA VAL A 31 3.66 -4.17 -10.76
C VAL A 31 4.10 -5.20 -9.75
N VAL A 32 4.86 -4.77 -8.74
CA VAL A 32 5.41 -5.67 -7.72
C VAL A 32 5.34 -4.97 -6.37
N VAL A 33 4.65 -5.58 -5.41
CA VAL A 33 4.56 -5.11 -4.02
C VAL A 33 5.07 -6.19 -3.07
N SER A 34 5.82 -5.77 -2.07
CA SER A 34 6.28 -6.62 -0.98
C SER A 34 6.08 -5.91 0.36
N ALA A 35 5.94 -6.69 1.44
CA ALA A 35 5.78 -6.18 2.79
C ALA A 35 6.70 -6.95 3.74
N SER A 36 7.41 -6.22 4.60
CA SER A 36 8.27 -6.78 5.65
C SER A 36 7.80 -6.31 7.02
N ALA A 37 7.58 -7.27 7.93
CA ALA A 37 7.18 -7.06 9.32
C ALA A 37 8.06 -7.89 10.26
N PRO A 38 8.18 -7.54 11.56
CA PRO A 38 8.90 -8.36 12.53
C PRO A 38 8.34 -9.79 12.54
N ALA A 39 9.22 -10.79 12.42
CA ALA A 39 8.85 -12.22 12.38
C ALA A 39 7.78 -12.61 11.32
N GLY A 40 7.58 -11.79 10.27
CA GLY A 40 6.63 -12.06 9.19
C GLY A 40 5.14 -11.90 9.57
N ARG A 41 4.83 -11.29 10.72
CA ARG A 41 3.45 -11.04 11.17
C ARG A 41 3.27 -9.58 11.55
N VAL A 42 2.10 -9.01 11.21
CA VAL A 42 1.73 -7.65 11.62
C VAL A 42 1.49 -7.57 13.13
N PHE A 43 1.09 -8.67 13.77
CA PHE A 43 1.06 -8.75 15.23
C PHE A 43 1.39 -10.16 15.70
N ALA A 44 2.16 -10.24 16.79
CA ALA A 44 2.40 -11.47 17.53
C ALA A 44 2.46 -11.17 19.03
N ILE A 45 1.33 -10.72 19.59
CA ILE A 45 1.18 -10.58 21.04
C ILE A 45 0.59 -11.90 21.56
N THR A 46 1.35 -12.61 22.39
CA THR A 46 0.87 -13.83 23.07
C THR A 46 0.69 -13.52 24.55
N ASN A 47 -0.28 -14.16 25.20
CA ASN A 47 -0.58 -13.98 26.63
C ASN A 47 -0.86 -12.52 27.03
N ALA A 48 -1.57 -11.77 26.17
CA ALA A 48 -1.97 -10.40 26.48
C ALA A 48 -2.89 -10.39 27.71
N ILE A 49 -2.53 -9.60 28.71
CA ILE A 49 -3.36 -9.28 29.87
C ILE A 49 -3.91 -7.85 29.74
N PRO A 50 -5.01 -7.49 30.43
CA PRO A 50 -5.46 -6.10 30.47
C PRO A 50 -4.30 -5.15 30.85
N GLY A 51 -4.20 -4.05 30.11
CA GLY A 51 -3.08 -3.10 30.15
C GLY A 51 -1.96 -3.37 29.13
N THR A 52 -1.99 -4.51 28.41
CA THR A 52 -0.98 -4.82 27.39
C THR A 52 -1.06 -3.86 26.23
N VAL A 53 0.09 -3.26 25.89
CA VAL A 53 0.29 -2.43 24.68
C VAL A 53 1.17 -3.19 23.71
N GLY A 54 0.90 -3.06 22.41
CA GLY A 54 1.78 -3.54 21.37
C GLY A 54 1.85 -2.58 20.20
N THR A 55 3.04 -2.42 19.64
CA THR A 55 3.30 -1.59 18.47
C THR A 55 4.03 -2.44 17.43
N THR A 56 3.65 -2.29 16.16
CA THR A 56 4.42 -2.86 15.04
C THR A 56 4.49 -1.87 13.89
N CYS A 57 5.62 -1.90 13.18
CA CYS A 57 5.74 -1.28 11.88
C CYS A 57 5.93 -2.31 10.77
N VAL A 58 5.24 -2.07 9.66
CA VAL A 58 5.38 -2.83 8.43
C VAL A 58 5.91 -1.90 7.36
N ILE A 59 6.97 -2.31 6.70
CA ILE A 59 7.54 -1.58 5.57
C ILE A 59 7.08 -2.25 4.29
N THR A 60 6.39 -1.49 3.46
CA THR A 60 5.95 -1.92 2.13
C THR A 60 6.82 -1.29 1.08
N ALA A 61 7.23 -2.09 0.10
CA ALA A 61 8.01 -1.65 -1.04
C ALA A 61 7.27 -1.98 -2.33
N TYR A 62 7.01 -0.95 -3.13
CA TYR A 62 6.63 -1.10 -4.52
C TYR A 62 7.90 -1.04 -5.36
N THR A 63 8.13 -2.03 -6.21
CA THR A 63 9.30 -2.11 -7.11
C THR A 63 8.89 -2.15 -8.58
N GLY A 64 7.61 -1.98 -8.86
CA GLY A 64 7.08 -1.87 -10.21
C GLY A 64 7.48 -0.58 -10.92
N THR A 65 7.31 -0.58 -12.23
CA THR A 65 7.57 0.57 -13.11
C THR A 65 6.30 1.18 -13.70
N ALA A 66 5.17 0.48 -13.62
CA ALA A 66 3.87 1.04 -14.00
C ALA A 66 3.28 1.90 -12.88
N PRO A 67 2.51 2.95 -13.21
CA PRO A 67 1.65 3.61 -12.23
C PRO A 67 0.66 2.64 -11.60
N ALA A 68 0.54 2.67 -10.27
CA ALA A 68 -0.40 1.84 -9.52
C ALA A 68 -0.88 2.59 -8.27
N THR A 69 -1.99 2.13 -7.72
CA THR A 69 -2.40 2.43 -6.35
C THR A 69 -2.14 1.19 -5.51
N VAL A 70 -1.54 1.35 -4.33
CA VAL A 70 -1.42 0.32 -3.30
C VAL A 70 -2.41 0.61 -2.17
N LYS A 71 -3.13 -0.39 -1.69
CA LYS A 71 -4.04 -0.30 -0.53
C LYS A 71 -3.85 -1.50 0.38
N MET A 72 -4.19 -1.30 1.65
CA MET A 72 -4.20 -2.34 2.67
C MET A 72 -5.62 -2.85 2.91
N TYR A 73 -5.78 -4.16 3.08
CA TYR A 73 -7.01 -4.77 3.58
C TYR A 73 -6.68 -6.02 4.41
N PHE A 74 -7.69 -6.56 5.09
CA PHE A 74 -7.56 -7.69 6.00
C PHE A 74 -8.30 -8.91 5.49
N THR A 75 -7.64 -10.06 5.56
CA THR A 75 -8.20 -11.37 5.21
C THR A 75 -8.01 -12.34 6.36
N SER A 76 -8.70 -13.49 6.30
CA SER A 76 -8.52 -14.58 7.27
C SER A 76 -8.72 -14.14 8.73
N VAL A 77 -9.68 -13.22 8.98
CA VAL A 77 -10.01 -12.73 10.33
C VAL A 77 -10.78 -13.81 11.08
N ALA A 78 -10.29 -14.22 12.25
CA ALA A 78 -10.93 -15.20 13.12
C ALA A 78 -10.72 -14.87 14.60
N GLY A 79 -11.68 -15.25 15.44
CA GLY A 79 -11.68 -14.93 16.87
C GLY A 79 -12.42 -13.64 17.19
N THR A 80 -12.49 -13.30 18.48
CA THR A 80 -13.38 -12.25 19.01
C THR A 80 -12.65 -11.22 19.87
N LEU A 81 -11.36 -11.39 20.15
CA LEU A 81 -10.58 -10.45 20.97
C LEU A 81 -10.54 -9.04 20.36
N GLY A 82 -10.71 -8.90 19.04
CA GLY A 82 -10.75 -7.61 18.35
C GLY A 82 -11.84 -6.66 18.84
N ALA A 83 -12.92 -7.16 19.44
CA ALA A 83 -13.96 -6.33 20.04
C ALA A 83 -13.50 -5.59 21.32
N TYR A 84 -12.35 -5.98 21.88
CA TYR A 84 -11.80 -5.45 23.14
C TYR A 84 -10.48 -4.69 22.95
N LEU A 85 -9.79 -4.88 21.83
CA LEU A 85 -8.52 -4.21 21.53
C LEU A 85 -8.78 -2.81 20.99
N VAL A 86 -8.36 -1.77 21.68
CA VAL A 86 -8.31 -0.41 21.11
C VAL A 86 -7.14 -0.35 20.13
N ALA A 87 -7.37 0.18 18.93
CA ALA A 87 -6.35 0.25 17.90
C ALA A 87 -6.17 1.66 17.36
N GLN A 88 -4.96 1.94 16.91
CA GLN A 88 -4.64 3.06 16.03
C GLN A 88 -3.83 2.53 14.85
N VAL A 89 -4.17 3.00 13.65
CA VAL A 89 -3.47 2.63 12.42
C VAL A 89 -3.06 3.89 11.68
N GLN A 90 -1.79 3.94 11.31
CA GLN A 90 -1.20 5.08 10.63
C GLN A 90 -0.36 4.62 9.44
N SER A 91 -0.21 5.50 8.47
CA SER A 91 0.76 5.33 7.39
C SER A 91 1.70 6.52 7.33
N GLY A 92 2.88 6.30 6.77
CA GLY A 92 3.86 7.35 6.61
C GLY A 92 5.20 6.86 6.11
N THR A 93 6.26 7.42 6.67
CA THR A 93 7.65 7.14 6.31
C THR A 93 8.35 6.35 7.40
N GLY A 94 9.49 5.76 7.05
CA GLY A 94 10.28 4.90 7.93
C GLY A 94 10.81 3.70 7.16
N ALA A 95 11.90 3.13 7.67
CA ALA A 95 12.54 1.94 7.13
C ALA A 95 12.72 0.85 8.18
N GLN A 96 12.48 1.15 9.46
CA GLN A 96 12.63 0.19 10.55
C GLN A 96 11.30 -0.49 10.90
N THR A 97 11.37 -1.79 11.14
CA THR A 97 10.20 -2.60 11.52
C THR A 97 9.86 -2.49 13.01
N ASP A 98 10.75 -1.91 13.82
CA ASP A 98 10.56 -1.61 15.24
C ASP A 98 9.90 -0.23 15.50
N CYS A 99 9.53 0.49 14.44
CA CYS A 99 8.97 1.84 14.47
C CYS A 99 9.89 2.95 14.99
N SER A 100 11.18 2.70 15.20
CA SER A 100 12.12 3.69 15.77
C SER A 100 12.26 4.96 14.92
N ASP A 101 12.03 4.86 13.61
CA ASP A 101 12.12 5.96 12.64
C ASP A 101 10.77 6.33 12.01
N PHE A 102 9.66 5.86 12.58
CA PHE A 102 8.34 6.07 11.97
C PHE A 102 7.93 7.55 11.99
N GLY A 103 7.70 8.11 10.80
CA GLY A 103 7.15 9.45 10.61
C GLY A 103 5.70 9.37 10.12
N SER A 104 4.73 9.69 10.98
CA SER A 104 3.31 9.66 10.60
C SER A 104 3.00 10.71 9.51
N SER A 105 2.35 10.27 8.43
CA SER A 105 1.85 11.14 7.35
C SER A 105 0.32 11.17 7.29
N ALA A 106 -0.34 10.07 7.66
CA ALA A 106 -1.78 9.97 7.73
C ALA A 106 -2.23 9.01 8.83
N THR A 107 -3.28 9.40 9.55
CA THR A 107 -4.00 8.50 10.47
C THR A 107 -5.16 7.86 9.72
N LEU A 108 -5.16 6.54 9.65
CA LEU A 108 -6.13 5.73 8.93
C LEU A 108 -7.26 5.28 9.85
N TYR A 109 -6.91 4.95 11.09
CA TYR A 109 -7.87 4.52 12.11
C TYR A 109 -7.51 5.09 13.47
N ASN A 110 -8.53 5.57 14.19
CA ASN A 110 -8.43 6.21 15.50
C ASN A 110 -7.49 7.44 15.52
N GLY A 111 -8.09 8.64 15.60
CA GLY A 111 -7.35 9.91 15.62
C GLY A 111 -6.42 10.11 16.81
N SER A 112 -6.46 9.23 17.82
CA SER A 112 -5.67 9.34 19.04
C SER A 112 -4.97 8.02 19.38
N ALA A 113 -3.88 8.12 20.16
CA ALA A 113 -3.14 6.93 20.58
C ALA A 113 -4.02 6.00 21.43
N PRO A 114 -3.90 4.66 21.32
CA PRO A 114 -4.78 3.72 22.01
C PRO A 114 -4.82 3.89 23.54
N ALA A 115 -3.72 4.37 24.14
CA ALA A 115 -3.63 4.69 25.57
C ALA A 115 -4.66 5.72 26.05
N THR A 116 -5.20 6.55 25.14
CA THR A 116 -6.25 7.53 25.43
C THR A 116 -7.67 6.96 25.25
N GLY A 117 -7.78 5.67 24.91
CA GLY A 117 -9.02 5.04 24.49
C GLY A 117 -9.25 5.15 22.99
N GLY A 118 -10.49 4.92 22.56
CA GLY A 118 -10.90 4.99 21.16
C GLY A 118 -11.61 3.72 20.68
N PRO A 119 -11.89 3.63 19.38
CA PRO A 119 -12.64 2.52 18.81
C PRO A 119 -11.80 1.24 18.76
N THR A 120 -12.46 0.09 18.82
CA THR A 120 -11.80 -1.21 18.92
C THR A 120 -11.42 -1.76 17.54
N LEU A 121 -10.50 -2.72 17.47
CA LEU A 121 -9.92 -3.22 16.22
C LEU A 121 -10.93 -3.97 15.35
N GLY A 122 -11.89 -4.67 15.99
CA GLY A 122 -12.86 -5.54 15.31
C GLY A 122 -13.62 -4.85 14.16
N PRO A 123 -14.28 -3.69 14.40
CA PRO A 123 -14.94 -2.92 13.35
C PRO A 123 -14.02 -2.53 12.19
N TYR A 124 -12.76 -2.17 12.45
CA TYR A 124 -11.80 -1.82 11.40
C TYR A 124 -11.48 -3.05 10.52
N LEU A 125 -11.19 -4.19 11.12
CA LEU A 125 -10.93 -5.44 10.38
C LEU A 125 -12.13 -5.84 9.51
N ALA A 126 -13.36 -5.69 10.02
CA ALA A 126 -14.59 -6.03 9.29
C ALA A 126 -14.90 -5.06 8.14
N ALA A 127 -14.50 -3.79 8.25
CA ALA A 127 -14.78 -2.77 7.24
C ALA A 127 -13.85 -2.85 6.01
N HIS A 128 -12.64 -3.42 6.17
CA HIS A 128 -11.59 -3.40 5.14
C HIS A 128 -11.20 -4.84 4.74
N THR A 129 -12.06 -5.54 4.01
CA THR A 129 -11.89 -6.99 3.73
C THR A 129 -11.43 -7.34 2.32
N GLY A 130 -11.34 -6.36 1.44
CA GLY A 130 -10.83 -6.52 0.09
C GLY A 130 -10.44 -5.20 -0.55
N TRP A 131 -9.95 -5.25 -1.79
CA TRP A 131 -9.40 -4.10 -2.50
C TRP A 131 -10.34 -2.89 -2.59
N SER A 132 -11.60 -3.12 -2.93
CA SER A 132 -12.61 -2.05 -3.07
C SER A 132 -12.84 -1.28 -1.77
N SER A 133 -12.77 -2.00 -0.65
CA SER A 133 -12.84 -1.46 0.71
C SER A 133 -11.47 -1.14 1.33
N GLY A 134 -10.37 -1.30 0.59
CA GLY A 134 -9.02 -1.16 1.14
C GLY A 134 -8.72 0.28 1.58
N ASP A 135 -7.86 0.41 2.57
CA ASP A 135 -7.51 1.68 3.21
C ASP A 135 -6.07 2.12 2.88
N GLY A 136 -5.75 3.37 3.19
CA GLY A 136 -4.40 3.92 3.09
C GLY A 136 -3.88 4.03 1.66
N ALA A 137 -4.76 4.37 0.70
CA ALA A 137 -4.42 4.49 -0.71
C ALA A 137 -3.08 5.22 -0.93
N TRP A 138 -2.20 4.57 -1.70
CA TRP A 138 -0.85 5.01 -1.98
C TRP A 138 -0.62 4.98 -3.49
N ALA A 139 -0.71 6.14 -4.13
CA ALA A 139 -0.35 6.26 -5.54
C ALA A 139 1.18 6.19 -5.69
N VAL A 140 1.63 5.36 -6.63
CA VAL A 140 3.03 5.14 -7.00
C VAL A 140 3.17 5.18 -8.52
N SER A 141 4.27 5.73 -9.01
CA SER A 141 4.61 5.78 -10.45
C SER A 141 5.97 5.15 -10.77
N GLY A 142 6.58 4.51 -9.77
CA GLY A 142 7.89 3.88 -9.82
C GLY A 142 8.29 3.38 -8.43
N PRO A 143 9.51 2.82 -8.27
CA PRO A 143 9.93 2.24 -7.01
C PRO A 143 9.83 3.20 -5.83
N ALA A 144 9.17 2.77 -4.77
CA ALA A 144 8.92 3.59 -3.59
C ALA A 144 8.64 2.71 -2.37
N THR A 145 8.75 3.28 -1.18
CA THR A 145 8.44 2.62 0.09
C THR A 145 7.42 3.41 0.90
N ARG A 146 6.61 2.69 1.70
CA ARG A 146 5.70 3.27 2.69
C ARG A 146 5.72 2.45 3.96
N ALA A 147 5.79 3.13 5.09
CA ALA A 147 5.70 2.52 6.41
C ALA A 147 4.25 2.56 6.91
N TRP A 148 3.86 1.53 7.64
CA TRP A 148 2.56 1.38 8.27
C TRP A 148 2.78 1.08 9.74
N ARG A 149 2.15 1.84 10.62
CA ARG A 149 2.26 1.65 12.07
C ARG A 149 0.91 1.23 12.61
N PHE A 150 0.94 0.21 13.46
CA PHE A 150 -0.22 -0.26 14.17
C PHE A 150 0.10 -0.26 15.66
N ASP A 151 -0.72 0.43 16.44
CA ASP A 151 -0.66 0.46 17.89
C ASP A 151 -1.93 -0.18 18.45
N LEU A 152 -1.78 -1.08 19.41
CA LEU A 152 -2.86 -1.78 20.09
C LEU A 152 -2.76 -1.60 21.60
N LEU A 153 -3.92 -1.52 22.23
CA LEU A 153 -4.08 -1.62 23.68
C LEU A 153 -5.21 -2.60 23.99
N LEU A 154 -4.96 -3.58 24.85
CA LEU A 154 -6.02 -4.27 25.58
C LEU A 154 -6.30 -3.44 26.85
N PRO A 155 -7.40 -2.66 26.93
CA PRO A 155 -7.61 -1.74 28.04
C PRO A 155 -7.90 -2.50 29.33
N ASN A 156 -7.56 -1.91 30.48
CA ASN A 156 -7.86 -2.49 31.80
C ASN A 156 -9.36 -2.76 32.00
N THR A 157 -10.21 -1.97 31.36
CA THR A 157 -11.68 -2.11 31.38
C THR A 157 -12.19 -3.34 30.64
N ALA A 158 -11.37 -4.01 29.82
CA ALA A 158 -11.74 -5.27 29.19
C ALA A 158 -11.93 -6.39 30.24
N GLY A 159 -11.19 -6.32 31.35
CA GLY A 159 -11.30 -7.25 32.48
C GLY A 159 -11.31 -8.72 32.06
N ASP A 160 -12.10 -9.53 32.78
CA ASP A 160 -12.23 -10.97 32.52
C ASP A 160 -12.99 -11.27 31.21
N ALA A 161 -13.71 -10.29 30.63
CA ALA A 161 -14.46 -10.50 29.39
C ALA A 161 -13.56 -10.77 28.18
N ALA A 162 -12.30 -10.33 28.24
CA ALA A 162 -11.30 -10.63 27.21
C ALA A 162 -10.46 -11.89 27.51
N ALA A 163 -10.60 -12.48 28.70
CA ALA A 163 -9.79 -13.61 29.12
C ALA A 163 -10.03 -14.85 28.25
N GLY A 164 -8.94 -15.47 27.76
CA GLY A 164 -9.00 -16.66 26.90
C GLY A 164 -9.45 -16.40 25.46
N LEU A 165 -9.79 -15.16 25.10
CA LEU A 165 -10.13 -14.82 23.72
C LEU A 165 -8.87 -14.69 22.86
N GLY A 166 -8.99 -15.12 21.60
CA GLY A 166 -7.98 -14.93 20.57
C GLY A 166 -8.47 -14.04 19.44
N LEU A 167 -7.52 -13.53 18.66
CA LEU A 167 -7.76 -12.90 17.37
C LEU A 167 -6.60 -13.23 16.44
N THR A 168 -6.92 -13.69 15.23
CA THR A 168 -5.97 -13.84 14.13
C THR A 168 -6.50 -13.11 12.91
N PHE A 169 -5.62 -12.49 12.13
CA PHE A 169 -5.94 -11.90 10.84
C PHE A 169 -4.68 -11.80 9.99
N THR A 170 -4.86 -11.60 8.68
CA THR A 170 -3.79 -11.33 7.72
C THR A 170 -3.99 -9.93 7.14
N ALA A 171 -3.00 -9.05 7.24
CA ALA A 171 -3.01 -7.80 6.49
C ALA A 171 -2.37 -8.04 5.11
N THR A 172 -3.03 -7.56 4.07
CA THR A 172 -2.63 -7.71 2.67
C THR A 172 -2.44 -6.33 2.06
N TRP A 173 -1.31 -6.14 1.40
CA TRP A 173 -1.08 -4.98 0.54
C TRP A 173 -1.10 -5.45 -0.90
N GLU A 174 -2.01 -4.88 -1.67
CA GLU A 174 -2.17 -5.20 -3.09
C GLU A 174 -1.90 -3.93 -3.90
N ALA A 175 -1.42 -4.11 -5.13
CA ALA A 175 -1.23 -3.02 -6.07
C ALA A 175 -2.15 -3.25 -7.28
N GLN A 176 -2.93 -2.24 -7.65
CA GLN A 176 -3.73 -2.25 -8.89
C GLN A 176 -3.45 -1.00 -9.71
N THR A 177 -3.43 -1.16 -11.03
CA THR A 177 -3.19 -0.10 -12.02
C THR A 177 -4.48 0.62 -12.40
#